data_AF-A0A812LZ50-F1
#
_entry.id   AF-A0A812LZ50-F1
#
_cell.length_a   1.000
_cell.length_b   1.000
_cell.length_c   1.000
_cell.angle_alpha   90.00
_cell.angle_beta   90.00
_cell.angle_gamma   90.00
#
_symmetry.space_group_name_H-M   'P 1'
#
loop_
_entity.id
_entity.type
_entity.pdbx_description
1 polymer ?
#
loop_
_entity_poly.entity_id
_entity_poly.type
_entity_poly.pdbx_seq_one_letter_code
_entity_poly.pdbx_strand_id
1 'polypeptide(L)'
;MMARAGTSGKHPNNIERDIMRHLGLPLPIHWITVPVLSARDRKTRSELRLPYLMPHELVHYLHETQQVQIMQESVNEFWAHAAQHTDWAAHHEGFGTMPLGGLQMRYPLMNLREFICLGPETLNPVMEVLSWSFGQLAAGGRHYLIEMRGDWKWQKAFFCLKPHSQATMTSGMLGFEGGAYPSLNLKAWNSRLFVVFFEVVLKELVARDTAAGNELLCKELKLASAATTAMCAFLAGMEASPRYMSDEQCRYLHESMQSFLELYEVLIATSLARGTARWKAVPKHHLAWHLVEEMDRSHYNVRFYHSFLDEDYIGQWKLLAQSVPRDLLEYRCLTRYLLRLGTKGGI
;
A
#
# COMPACT_ATOMS: atom_id res chain seq x y z
N MET A 1 1.83 -8.16 -14.73
CA MET A 1 1.66 -9.14 -15.84
C MET A 1 2.98 -9.48 -16.53
N MET A 2 3.78 -8.49 -16.96
CA MET A 2 5.15 -8.74 -17.48
C MET A 2 6.05 -9.53 -16.52
N ALA A 3 5.98 -9.28 -15.22
CA ALA A 3 6.73 -10.07 -14.22
C ALA A 3 6.34 -11.55 -14.14
N ARG A 4 5.18 -11.95 -14.68
CA ARG A 4 4.74 -13.35 -14.83
C ARG A 4 5.11 -13.92 -16.20
N ALA A 5 5.19 -13.07 -17.23
CA ALA A 5 5.64 -13.47 -18.56
C ALA A 5 7.17 -13.69 -18.53
N GLY A 6 7.59 -14.95 -18.47
CA GLY A 6 9.00 -15.33 -18.41
C GLY A 6 9.39 -16.23 -17.24
N THR A 7 8.47 -16.51 -16.31
CA THR A 7 8.77 -17.37 -15.16
C THR A 7 8.59 -18.87 -15.42
N SER A 8 8.04 -19.27 -16.57
CA SER A 8 7.69 -20.68 -16.86
C SER A 8 8.16 -21.21 -18.23
N GLY A 9 8.74 -20.38 -19.10
CA GLY A 9 9.19 -20.79 -20.44
C GLY A 9 10.70 -20.93 -20.55
N LYS A 10 11.21 -22.11 -20.94
CA LYS A 10 12.66 -22.34 -21.18
C LYS A 10 13.21 -21.62 -22.43
N HIS A 11 12.34 -21.18 -23.34
CA HIS A 11 12.75 -20.59 -24.63
C HIS A 11 12.31 -19.13 -24.72
N PRO A 12 13.22 -18.18 -25.01
CA PRO A 12 12.92 -16.75 -25.16
C PRO A 12 11.72 -16.46 -26.09
N ASN A 13 11.60 -17.22 -27.19
CA ASN A 13 10.53 -17.07 -28.18
C ASN A 13 9.12 -17.32 -27.60
N ASN A 14 9.00 -18.15 -26.55
CA ASN A 14 7.71 -18.37 -25.89
C ASN A 14 7.29 -17.15 -25.07
N ILE A 15 8.25 -16.48 -24.43
CA ILE A 15 8.02 -15.29 -23.61
C ILE A 15 7.58 -14.14 -24.50
N GLU A 16 8.28 -13.93 -25.61
CA GLU A 16 7.90 -12.92 -26.62
C GLU A 16 6.50 -13.17 -27.16
N ARG A 17 6.20 -14.39 -27.61
CA ARG A 17 4.86 -14.74 -28.09
C ARG A 17 3.78 -14.52 -27.03
N ASP A 18 4.05 -14.87 -25.78
CA ASP A 18 3.07 -14.73 -24.70
C ASP A 18 2.87 -13.25 -24.33
N ILE A 19 3.93 -12.43 -24.31
CA ILE A 19 3.84 -10.98 -24.11
C ILE A 19 3.03 -10.35 -25.25
N MET A 20 3.37 -10.65 -26.50
CA MET A 20 2.70 -10.10 -27.68
C MET A 20 1.23 -10.53 -27.76
N ARG A 21 0.92 -11.81 -27.46
CA ARG A 21 -0.46 -12.33 -27.43
C ARG A 21 -1.32 -11.64 -26.37
N HIS A 22 -0.75 -11.36 -25.20
CA HIS A 22 -1.52 -10.79 -24.09
C HIS A 22 -1.64 -9.28 -24.15
N LEU A 23 -0.62 -8.59 -24.64
CA LEU A 23 -0.63 -7.14 -24.73
C LEU A 23 -1.27 -6.65 -26.03
N GLY A 24 -1.25 -7.45 -27.10
CA GLY A 24 -1.78 -7.05 -28.41
C GLY A 24 -1.06 -5.84 -29.02
N LEU A 25 0.13 -5.50 -28.51
CA LEU A 25 0.88 -4.33 -28.94
C LEU A 25 1.74 -4.70 -30.16
N PRO A 26 1.69 -3.94 -31.27
CA PRO A 26 2.57 -4.11 -32.42
C PRO A 26 3.96 -3.50 -32.17
N LEU A 27 4.48 -3.62 -30.94
CA LEU A 27 5.77 -3.05 -30.54
C LEU A 27 6.86 -4.13 -30.51
N PRO A 28 8.09 -3.81 -30.98
CA PRO A 28 9.21 -4.74 -30.87
C PRO A 28 9.60 -4.96 -29.41
N ILE A 29 9.83 -6.22 -29.02
CA ILE A 29 10.35 -6.55 -27.69
C ILE A 29 11.88 -6.52 -27.73
N HIS A 30 12.47 -5.68 -26.89
CA HIS A 30 13.92 -5.61 -26.71
C HIS A 30 14.34 -6.58 -25.61
N TRP A 31 15.59 -7.03 -25.67
CA TRP A 31 16.14 -7.98 -24.71
C TRP A 31 17.37 -7.40 -24.04
N ILE A 32 17.39 -7.40 -22.71
CA ILE A 32 18.56 -7.03 -21.92
C ILE A 32 19.09 -8.25 -21.19
N THR A 33 20.41 -8.42 -21.20
CA THR A 33 21.08 -9.45 -20.41
C THR A 33 21.45 -8.86 -19.06
N VAL A 34 20.90 -9.44 -17.99
CA VAL A 34 21.17 -9.04 -16.61
C VAL A 34 21.95 -10.16 -15.93
N PRO A 35 23.10 -9.86 -15.28
CA PRO A 35 23.80 -10.85 -14.50
C PRO A 35 22.96 -11.21 -13.27
N VAL A 36 22.59 -12.49 -13.14
CA VAL A 36 21.87 -13.05 -11.99
C VAL A 36 22.65 -14.21 -11.40
N LEU A 37 22.52 -14.43 -10.09
CA LEU A 37 23.10 -15.61 -9.47
C LEU A 37 22.27 -16.84 -9.87
N SER A 38 22.95 -17.93 -10.20
CA SER A 38 22.35 -19.21 -10.54
C SER A 38 21.39 -19.66 -9.44
N ALA A 39 20.15 -19.99 -9.82
CA ALA A 39 19.14 -20.45 -8.88
C ALA A 39 19.53 -21.75 -8.16
N ARG A 40 20.45 -22.55 -8.74
CA ARG A 40 20.86 -23.85 -8.21
C ARG A 40 21.87 -23.73 -7.07
N ASP A 41 22.85 -22.85 -7.19
CA ASP A 41 23.99 -22.77 -6.26
C ASP A 41 24.17 -21.40 -5.60
N ARG A 42 23.53 -20.36 -6.15
CA ARG A 42 23.63 -18.94 -5.73
C ARG A 42 25.05 -18.38 -5.66
N LYS A 43 26.03 -19.07 -6.25
CA LYS A 43 27.45 -18.66 -6.29
C LYS A 43 27.89 -18.33 -7.69
N THR A 44 27.41 -19.10 -8.67
CA THR A 44 27.78 -18.94 -10.06
C THR A 44 26.96 -17.79 -10.66
N ARG A 45 27.64 -16.80 -11.24
CA ARG A 45 26.96 -15.76 -12.03
C ARG A 45 26.50 -16.39 -13.35
N SER A 46 25.25 -16.18 -13.67
CA SER A 46 24.61 -16.59 -14.92
C SER A 46 23.97 -15.37 -15.57
N GLU A 47 23.79 -15.42 -16.87
CA GLU A 47 23.14 -14.35 -17.62
C GLU A 47 21.67 -14.66 -17.79
N LEU A 48 20.79 -13.75 -17.35
CA LEU A 48 19.36 -13.82 -17.57
C LEU A 48 18.96 -12.79 -18.63
N ARG A 49 18.39 -13.27 -19.73
CA ARG A 49 17.79 -12.40 -20.75
C ARG A 49 16.37 -12.04 -20.33
N LEU A 50 16.12 -10.76 -20.12
CA LEU A 50 14.80 -10.23 -19.77
C LEU A 50 14.23 -9.44 -20.96
N PRO A 51 12.96 -9.68 -21.32
CA PRO A 51 12.29 -8.84 -22.29
C PRO A 51 11.93 -7.50 -21.65
N TYR A 52 12.04 -6.42 -22.42
CA TYR A 52 11.56 -5.11 -22.02
C TYR A 52 11.07 -4.34 -23.24
N LEU A 53 10.08 -3.47 -23.02
CA LEU A 53 9.62 -2.52 -24.03
C LEU A 53 10.33 -1.19 -23.78
N MET A 54 10.76 -0.50 -24.84
CA MET A 54 11.31 0.83 -24.66
C MET A 54 10.18 1.77 -24.21
N PRO A 55 10.36 2.51 -23.09
CA PRO A 55 9.31 3.39 -22.60
C PRO A 55 8.82 4.40 -23.63
N HIS A 56 9.72 4.96 -24.45
CA HIS A 56 9.36 5.91 -25.49
C HIS A 56 8.54 5.28 -26.64
N GLU A 57 8.86 4.06 -27.06
CA GLU A 57 8.10 3.35 -28.09
C GLU A 57 6.68 3.02 -27.61
N LEU A 58 6.54 2.63 -26.32
CA LEU A 58 5.24 2.36 -25.71
C LEU A 58 4.39 3.64 -25.61
N VAL A 59 4.98 4.72 -25.12
CA VAL A 59 4.30 6.02 -25.02
C VAL A 59 3.89 6.53 -26.40
N HIS A 60 4.75 6.36 -27.42
CA HIS A 60 4.43 6.69 -28.79
C HIS A 60 3.19 5.96 -29.29
N TYR A 61 3.20 4.65 -29.16
CA TYR A 61 2.11 3.81 -29.61
C TYR A 61 0.80 4.16 -28.91
N LEU A 62 0.83 4.35 -27.58
CA LEU A 62 -0.37 4.71 -26.82
C LEU A 62 -0.93 6.08 -27.24
N HIS A 63 -0.06 7.02 -27.62
CA HIS A 63 -0.45 8.32 -28.13
C HIS A 63 -1.02 8.25 -29.57
N GLU A 64 -0.32 7.60 -30.50
CA GLU A 64 -0.78 7.44 -31.90
C GLU A 64 -2.11 6.69 -31.98
N THR A 65 -2.30 5.69 -31.13
CA THR A 65 -3.55 4.92 -31.08
C THR A 65 -4.66 5.59 -30.27
N GLN A 66 -4.42 6.81 -29.77
CA GLN A 66 -5.33 7.58 -28.91
C GLN A 66 -5.80 6.83 -27.66
N GLN A 67 -5.04 5.80 -27.23
CA GLN A 67 -5.31 5.11 -25.96
C GLN A 67 -4.90 5.95 -24.75
N VAL A 68 -3.95 6.88 -24.94
CA VAL A 68 -3.57 7.90 -23.97
C VAL A 68 -3.48 9.25 -24.68
N GLN A 69 -4.21 10.24 -24.19
CA GLN A 69 -4.04 11.62 -24.62
C GLN A 69 -2.94 12.27 -23.79
N ILE A 70 -1.82 12.62 -24.43
CA ILE A 70 -0.74 13.36 -23.79
C ILE A 70 -0.89 14.80 -24.22
N MET A 71 -1.25 15.67 -23.28
CA MET A 71 -1.40 17.09 -23.55
C MET A 71 -0.03 17.69 -23.86
N GLN A 72 0.02 18.61 -24.83
CA GLN A 72 1.25 19.32 -25.19
C GLN A 72 1.85 20.07 -23.97
N GLU A 73 0.99 20.50 -23.04
CA GLU A 73 1.40 21.12 -21.79
C GLU A 73 2.30 20.20 -20.95
N SER A 74 1.90 18.94 -20.74
CA SER A 74 2.70 17.96 -19.99
C SER A 74 4.04 17.63 -20.68
N VAL A 75 4.06 17.65 -22.02
CA VAL A 75 5.31 17.51 -22.80
C VAL A 75 6.25 18.68 -22.54
N ASN A 76 5.70 19.89 -22.51
CA ASN A 76 6.46 21.10 -22.24
C ASN A 76 6.97 21.13 -20.78
N GLU A 77 6.15 20.73 -19.81
CA GLU A 77 6.52 20.62 -18.40
C GLU A 77 7.67 19.61 -18.20
N PHE A 78 7.58 18.44 -18.85
CA PHE A 78 8.67 17.46 -18.83
C PHE A 78 9.98 18.05 -19.37
N TRP A 79 9.96 18.70 -20.53
CA TRP A 79 11.18 19.26 -21.11
C TRP A 79 11.75 20.42 -20.30
N ALA A 80 10.89 21.27 -19.73
CA ALA A 80 11.32 22.31 -18.80
C ALA A 80 12.03 21.72 -17.58
N HIS A 81 11.45 20.66 -16.99
CA HIS A 81 12.07 19.95 -15.87
C HIS A 81 13.40 19.29 -16.27
N ALA A 82 13.45 18.61 -17.42
CA ALA A 82 14.65 17.95 -17.92
C ALA A 82 15.78 18.95 -18.19
N ALA A 83 15.49 20.11 -18.80
CA ALA A 83 16.48 21.17 -19.03
C ALA A 83 16.97 21.79 -17.72
N GLN A 84 16.12 21.90 -16.71
CA GLN A 84 16.52 22.42 -15.40
C GLN A 84 17.49 21.47 -14.68
N HIS A 85 17.41 20.16 -14.94
CA HIS A 85 18.10 19.15 -14.14
C HIS A 85 19.17 18.37 -14.91
N THR A 86 19.29 18.59 -16.22
CA THR A 86 20.27 17.91 -17.06
C THR A 86 20.78 18.82 -18.17
N ASP A 87 22.10 18.86 -18.34
CA ASP A 87 22.76 19.73 -19.33
C ASP A 87 22.47 19.30 -20.78
N TRP A 88 22.16 18.01 -21.00
CA TRP A 88 21.91 17.49 -22.33
C TRP A 88 20.52 17.85 -22.87
N ALA A 89 19.52 18.02 -21.99
CA ALA A 89 18.14 18.22 -22.42
C ALA A 89 17.93 19.56 -23.13
N ALA A 90 18.59 20.63 -22.69
CA ALA A 90 18.53 21.95 -23.33
C ALA A 90 19.12 21.98 -24.75
N HIS A 91 19.98 21.00 -25.07
CA HIS A 91 20.65 20.88 -26.37
C HIS A 91 20.09 19.71 -27.19
N HIS A 92 19.03 19.07 -26.71
CA HIS A 92 18.47 17.89 -27.34
C HIS A 92 17.63 18.30 -28.56
N GLU A 93 17.83 17.65 -29.70
CA GLU A 93 17.18 18.01 -30.97
C GLU A 93 15.64 17.94 -30.92
N GLY A 94 15.10 17.12 -30.00
CA GLY A 94 13.66 17.00 -29.72
C GLY A 94 13.10 17.96 -28.66
N PHE A 95 13.88 18.92 -28.16
CA PHE A 95 13.44 19.83 -27.09
C PHE A 95 12.15 20.58 -27.46
N GLY A 96 11.14 20.52 -26.58
CA GLY A 96 9.84 21.16 -26.80
C GLY A 96 8.93 20.46 -27.82
N THR A 97 9.35 19.33 -28.39
CA THR A 97 8.51 18.47 -29.22
C THR A 97 8.16 17.19 -28.48
N MET A 98 7.06 16.54 -28.88
CA MET A 98 6.83 15.15 -28.47
C MET A 98 8.07 14.32 -28.88
N PRO A 99 8.68 13.52 -27.98
CA PRO A 99 9.96 12.84 -28.20
C PRO A 99 9.91 11.69 -29.21
N LEU A 100 9.11 11.83 -30.27
CA LEU A 100 8.50 10.72 -30.99
C LEU A 100 8.67 10.80 -32.52
N GLY A 101 9.23 11.89 -33.04
CA GLY A 101 9.38 12.10 -34.49
C GLY A 101 10.82 11.97 -34.97
N GLY A 102 11.31 10.74 -35.18
CA GLY A 102 12.53 10.50 -35.95
C GLY A 102 13.33 9.28 -35.51
N LEU A 103 13.41 8.28 -36.38
CA LEU A 103 14.37 7.19 -36.27
C LEU A 103 15.78 7.74 -35.96
N GLN A 104 16.45 7.13 -34.98
CA GLN A 104 17.83 7.35 -34.51
C GLN A 104 17.99 8.36 -33.35
N MET A 105 17.88 7.88 -32.12
CA MET A 105 19.01 7.48 -31.27
C MET A 105 18.52 7.02 -29.89
N ARG A 106 19.24 6.07 -29.30
CA ARG A 106 18.86 5.38 -28.05
C ARG A 106 18.88 6.34 -26.87
N TYR A 107 17.71 6.70 -26.36
CA TYR A 107 17.56 7.47 -25.13
C TYR A 107 17.95 6.66 -23.89
N PRO A 108 18.80 7.18 -22.99
CA PRO A 108 18.88 6.70 -21.62
C PRO A 108 17.79 7.39 -20.80
N LEU A 109 16.53 6.93 -20.93
CA LEU A 109 15.42 7.46 -20.14
C LEU A 109 15.47 6.88 -18.71
N MET A 110 16.05 7.65 -17.78
CA MET A 110 15.70 7.58 -16.37
C MET A 110 14.53 8.53 -16.08
N ASN A 111 13.58 8.03 -15.28
CA ASN A 111 12.51 8.74 -14.57
C ASN A 111 11.70 9.78 -15.34
N LEU A 112 10.62 9.31 -15.97
CA LEU A 112 9.38 10.10 -16.06
C LEU A 112 8.63 9.95 -14.73
N ARG A 113 8.69 10.99 -13.90
CA ARG A 113 7.73 11.24 -12.83
C ARG A 113 6.66 12.17 -13.39
N GLU A 114 5.44 11.64 -13.47
CA GLU A 114 4.18 12.32 -13.21
C GLU A 114 3.17 11.20 -13.03
N PHE A 115 2.62 11.08 -11.82
CA PHE A 115 1.63 10.05 -11.55
C PHE A 115 0.36 10.45 -12.28
N ILE A 116 0.09 9.77 -13.39
CA ILE A 116 -1.25 9.59 -13.91
C ILE A 116 -2.05 8.90 -12.81
N CYS A 117 -2.69 9.70 -11.95
CA CYS A 117 -3.91 9.29 -11.30
C CYS A 117 -4.86 8.98 -12.47
N LEU A 118 -5.22 7.71 -12.68
CA LEU A 118 -6.20 7.32 -13.70
C LEU A 118 -7.61 7.75 -13.26
N GLY A 119 -7.78 9.06 -13.03
CA GLY A 119 -9.01 9.74 -12.71
C GLY A 119 -9.88 9.12 -11.61
N PRO A 120 -11.13 9.60 -11.51
CA PRO A 120 -12.20 8.94 -10.75
C PRO A 120 -12.42 7.47 -11.17
N GLU A 121 -12.03 7.12 -12.39
CA GLU A 121 -12.30 5.82 -13.03
C GLU A 121 -11.55 4.64 -12.38
N THR A 122 -10.34 4.84 -11.86
CA THR A 122 -9.63 3.78 -11.11
C THR A 122 -10.07 3.64 -9.66
N LEU A 123 -10.59 4.72 -9.06
CA LEU A 123 -11.19 4.68 -7.73
C LEU A 123 -12.64 4.19 -7.78
N ASN A 124 -13.33 4.33 -8.91
CA ASN A 124 -14.75 4.01 -9.07
C ASN A 124 -15.11 2.61 -8.58
N PRO A 125 -14.43 1.51 -8.94
CA PRO A 125 -14.83 0.19 -8.44
C PRO A 125 -14.72 0.05 -6.92
N VAL A 126 -13.73 0.71 -6.31
CA VAL A 126 -13.56 0.71 -4.85
C VAL A 126 -14.60 1.62 -4.19
N MET A 127 -14.81 2.82 -4.75
CA MET A 127 -15.77 3.81 -4.26
C MET A 127 -17.22 3.36 -4.48
N GLU A 128 -17.54 2.62 -5.53
CA GLU A 128 -18.84 1.99 -5.79
C GLU A 128 -19.11 0.89 -4.77
N VAL A 129 -18.13 0.00 -4.51
CA VAL A 129 -18.28 -1.04 -3.48
C VAL A 129 -18.40 -0.42 -2.09
N LEU A 130 -17.62 0.62 -1.79
CA LEU A 130 -17.72 1.36 -0.54
C LEU A 130 -19.06 2.08 -0.43
N SER A 131 -19.51 2.78 -1.47
CA SER A 131 -20.79 3.50 -1.49
C SER A 131 -21.97 2.55 -1.39
N TRP A 132 -21.92 1.41 -2.08
CA TRP A 132 -22.88 0.32 -1.92
C TRP A 132 -22.86 -0.21 -0.49
N SER A 133 -21.69 -0.50 0.07
CA SER A 133 -21.55 -1.00 1.46
C SER A 133 -22.09 0.01 2.47
N PHE A 134 -21.85 1.31 2.27
CA PHE A 134 -22.36 2.40 3.09
C PHE A 134 -23.87 2.62 2.92
N GLY A 135 -24.40 2.48 1.70
CA GLY A 135 -25.84 2.52 1.44
C GLY A 135 -26.57 1.35 2.11
N GLN A 136 -25.99 0.15 2.04
CA GLN A 136 -26.52 -1.02 2.76
C GLN A 136 -26.41 -0.85 4.28
N LEU A 137 -25.32 -0.23 4.79
CA LEU A 137 -25.13 0.16 6.19
C LEU A 137 -26.25 1.09 6.68
N ALA A 138 -26.53 2.16 5.94
CA ALA A 138 -27.62 3.08 6.23
C ALA A 138 -28.99 2.38 6.21
N ALA A 139 -29.20 1.41 5.32
CA ALA A 139 -30.47 0.67 5.22
C ALA A 139 -30.69 -0.41 6.31
N GLY A 140 -29.78 -0.57 7.28
CA GLY A 140 -29.96 -1.52 8.38
C GLY A 140 -29.83 -3.01 8.02
N GLY A 141 -29.26 -3.33 6.85
CA GLY A 141 -28.88 -4.69 6.47
C GLY A 141 -28.04 -5.48 7.51
N ARG A 142 -28.17 -6.81 7.48
CA ARG A 142 -27.60 -7.69 8.51
C ARG A 142 -26.12 -8.06 8.28
N HIS A 143 -25.53 -7.75 7.12
CA HIS A 143 -24.26 -8.36 6.70
C HIS A 143 -23.29 -7.37 6.06
N TYR A 144 -22.38 -6.78 6.84
CA TYR A 144 -21.22 -6.07 6.30
C TYR A 144 -20.12 -5.94 7.35
N LEU A 145 -18.88 -6.20 6.96
CA LEU A 145 -17.66 -5.93 7.71
C LEU A 145 -16.96 -4.81 6.93
N ILE A 146 -16.70 -3.65 7.53
CA ILE A 146 -15.61 -2.81 7.03
C ILE A 146 -14.45 -3.16 7.93
N GLU A 147 -13.63 -4.09 7.45
CA GLU A 147 -12.43 -4.44 8.19
C GLU A 147 -11.47 -3.25 8.13
N MET A 148 -11.29 -2.53 9.25
CA MET A 148 -10.14 -1.66 9.43
C MET A 148 -8.88 -2.52 9.63
N ARG A 149 -8.46 -3.19 8.57
CA ARG A 149 -7.14 -3.80 8.49
C ARG A 149 -6.12 -2.72 8.18
N GLY A 150 -5.58 -2.14 9.24
CA GLY A 150 -4.17 -1.80 9.21
C GLY A 150 -3.40 -3.12 9.31
N ASP A 151 -2.89 -3.64 8.19
CA ASP A 151 -1.55 -4.21 8.30
C ASP A 151 -0.71 -2.97 8.60
N TRP A 152 -0.51 -2.67 9.90
CA TRP A 152 0.25 -1.56 10.43
C TRP A 152 1.75 -1.77 10.12
N LYS A 153 2.07 -2.23 8.91
CA LYS A 153 3.39 -2.37 8.37
C LYS A 153 3.85 -0.99 7.94
N TRP A 154 4.19 -0.14 8.91
CA TRP A 154 4.71 1.21 8.74
C TRP A 154 6.11 1.26 8.10
N GLN A 155 6.51 0.22 7.38
CA GLN A 155 7.85 -0.31 7.57
C GLN A 155 8.90 0.14 6.54
N LYS A 156 8.60 1.05 5.61
CA LYS A 156 9.65 1.48 4.67
C LYS A 156 9.36 2.70 3.80
N ALA A 157 8.10 3.01 3.56
CA ALA A 157 7.73 4.04 2.58
C ALA A 157 7.73 5.47 3.14
N PHE A 158 7.82 5.64 4.46
CA PHE A 158 7.61 6.93 5.10
C PHE A 158 8.91 7.67 5.47
N PHE A 159 9.99 6.97 5.84
CA PHE A 159 11.17 7.60 6.49
C PHE A 159 12.52 7.31 5.82
N CYS A 160 12.54 6.44 4.81
CA CYS A 160 13.53 6.48 3.75
C CYS A 160 12.73 6.59 2.46
N LEU A 161 13.19 7.39 1.51
CA LEU A 161 12.69 7.45 0.13
C LEU A 161 12.93 6.11 -0.61
N LYS A 162 12.53 4.97 -0.03
CA LYS A 162 12.41 3.70 -0.74
C LYS A 162 10.96 3.51 -1.17
N PRO A 163 10.70 3.44 -2.48
CA PRO A 163 9.36 3.39 -3.03
C PRO A 163 8.61 2.13 -2.58
N HIS A 164 7.45 2.38 -1.96
CA HIS A 164 6.19 1.62 -2.02
C HIS A 164 6.19 0.12 -1.70
N SER A 165 5.53 -0.26 -0.59
CA SER A 165 4.90 -1.59 -0.48
C SER A 165 3.51 -1.63 -1.16
N GLN A 166 2.84 -0.48 -1.32
CA GLN A 166 1.58 -0.30 -2.07
C GLN A 166 1.48 1.15 -2.57
N ALA A 167 1.68 1.40 -3.87
CA ALA A 167 1.73 2.78 -4.42
C ALA A 167 0.34 3.42 -4.61
N THR A 168 -0.69 2.62 -4.89
CA THR A 168 -2.07 3.09 -5.15
C THR A 168 -3.08 2.08 -4.60
N MET A 169 -4.27 2.56 -4.20
CA MET A 169 -5.40 1.67 -3.91
C MET A 169 -5.83 0.98 -5.21
N THR A 170 -5.97 -0.34 -5.19
CA THR A 170 -6.38 -1.14 -6.35
C THR A 170 -7.51 -2.09 -5.96
N SER A 171 -8.31 -2.52 -6.93
CA SER A 171 -9.35 -3.54 -6.71
C SER A 171 -8.81 -4.84 -6.12
N GLY A 172 -7.53 -5.18 -6.36
CA GLY A 172 -6.86 -6.32 -5.75
C GLY A 172 -6.65 -6.22 -4.23
N MET A 173 -6.91 -5.06 -3.62
CA MET A 173 -6.92 -4.88 -2.17
C MET A 173 -8.27 -5.24 -1.54
N LEU A 174 -9.32 -5.31 -2.34
CA LEU A 174 -10.63 -5.78 -1.93
C LEU A 174 -10.62 -7.31 -1.93
N GLY A 175 -10.69 -7.91 -0.75
CA GLY A 175 -10.86 -9.35 -0.57
C GLY A 175 -12.20 -9.66 0.06
N PHE A 176 -12.56 -10.94 0.12
CA PHE A 176 -13.68 -11.41 0.92
C PHE A 176 -13.15 -12.26 2.06
N GLU A 177 -13.20 -11.76 3.29
CA GLU A 177 -12.78 -12.53 4.44
C GLU A 177 -13.92 -13.42 4.94
N GLY A 178 -13.63 -14.70 5.17
CA GLY A 178 -14.64 -15.69 5.57
C GLY A 178 -15.70 -15.97 4.50
N GLY A 179 -15.46 -15.56 3.24
CA GLY A 179 -16.37 -15.79 2.10
C GLY A 179 -17.66 -14.96 2.10
N ALA A 180 -17.90 -14.13 3.12
CA ALA A 180 -19.17 -13.43 3.29
C ALA A 180 -19.06 -11.91 3.38
N TYR A 181 -17.86 -11.37 3.67
CA TYR A 181 -17.72 -9.93 3.93
C TYR A 181 -16.60 -9.28 3.10
N PRO A 182 -16.89 -8.17 2.40
CA PRO A 182 -15.84 -7.40 1.75
C PRO A 182 -14.84 -6.92 2.82
N SER A 183 -13.56 -7.01 2.52
CA SER A 183 -12.46 -6.61 3.40
C SER A 183 -11.48 -5.82 2.57
N LEU A 184 -11.05 -4.67 3.08
CA LEU A 184 -10.09 -3.82 2.38
C LEU A 184 -8.73 -3.98 3.05
N ASN A 185 -7.82 -4.70 2.39
CA ASN A 185 -6.50 -5.01 2.92
C ASN A 185 -5.52 -3.89 2.58
N LEU A 186 -5.58 -2.84 3.39
CA LEU A 186 -4.73 -1.65 3.25
C LEU A 186 -3.45 -1.77 4.08
N LYS A 187 -2.40 -1.09 3.61
CA LYS A 187 -1.13 -0.97 4.33
C LYS A 187 -0.68 0.48 4.42
N ALA A 188 -0.05 0.81 5.53
CA ALA A 188 0.68 2.05 5.75
C ALA A 188 -0.11 3.29 5.30
N TRP A 189 0.41 4.03 4.32
CA TRP A 189 -0.18 5.25 3.77
C TRP A 189 -1.64 5.10 3.34
N ASN A 190 -1.99 4.00 2.66
CA ASN A 190 -3.37 3.82 2.20
C ASN A 190 -4.34 3.61 3.36
N SER A 191 -3.92 2.89 4.41
CA SER A 191 -4.73 2.73 5.63
C SER A 191 -4.99 4.09 6.28
N ARG A 192 -3.98 4.96 6.33
CA ARG A 192 -4.10 6.33 6.87
C ARG A 192 -5.13 7.15 6.10
N LEU A 193 -4.98 7.24 4.77
CA LEU A 193 -5.91 7.98 3.92
C LEU A 193 -7.34 7.44 4.05
N PHE A 194 -7.48 6.12 4.11
CA PHE A 194 -8.77 5.50 4.30
C PHE A 194 -9.39 5.84 5.65
N VAL A 195 -8.63 5.86 6.75
CA VAL A 195 -9.18 6.25 8.07
C VAL A 195 -9.73 7.68 8.04
N VAL A 196 -8.99 8.62 7.43
CA VAL A 196 -9.44 10.02 7.27
C VAL A 196 -10.71 10.10 6.41
N PHE A 197 -10.73 9.42 5.27
CA PHE A 197 -11.92 9.35 4.42
C PHE A 197 -13.10 8.70 5.17
N PHE A 198 -12.86 7.63 5.89
CA PHE A 198 -13.87 6.88 6.63
C PHE A 198 -14.46 7.71 7.77
N GLU A 199 -13.65 8.50 8.46
CA GLU A 199 -14.11 9.47 9.46
C GLU A 199 -15.11 10.47 8.85
N VAL A 200 -14.81 11.03 7.68
CA VAL A 200 -15.71 11.96 6.97
C VAL A 200 -17.04 11.29 6.64
N VAL A 201 -17.00 10.07 6.10
CA VAL A 201 -18.22 9.30 5.78
C VAL A 201 -19.04 9.00 7.03
N LEU A 202 -18.39 8.56 8.11
CA LEU A 202 -19.08 8.24 9.37
C LEU A 202 -19.74 9.47 10.00
N LYS A 203 -19.05 10.62 10.00
CA LYS A 203 -19.62 11.89 10.47
C LYS A 203 -20.87 12.27 9.68
N GLU A 204 -20.83 12.14 8.36
CA GLU A 204 -21.98 12.43 7.50
C GLU A 204 -23.14 11.46 7.75
N LEU A 205 -22.87 10.16 7.89
CA LEU A 205 -23.90 9.16 8.19
C LEU A 205 -24.58 9.42 9.55
N VAL A 206 -23.79 9.80 10.56
CA VAL A 206 -24.30 10.18 11.89
C VAL A 206 -25.12 11.46 11.81
N ALA A 207 -24.68 12.47 11.05
CA ALA A 207 -25.39 13.74 10.91
C ALA A 207 -26.75 13.59 10.20
N ARG A 208 -26.84 12.68 9.23
CA ARG A 208 -28.09 12.37 8.51
C ARG A 208 -29.10 11.54 9.31
N ASP A 209 -28.73 11.11 10.52
CA ASP A 209 -29.48 10.13 11.31
C ASP A 209 -29.93 8.93 10.48
N THR A 210 -29.03 8.41 9.63
CA THR A 210 -29.33 7.35 8.66
C THR A 210 -29.86 6.06 9.30
N ALA A 211 -29.73 5.91 10.61
CA ALA A 211 -30.23 4.79 11.39
C ALA A 211 -31.54 5.10 12.15
N ALA A 212 -32.32 6.10 11.74
CA ALA A 212 -33.62 6.40 12.31
C ALA A 212 -34.50 5.13 12.39
N GLY A 213 -34.78 4.65 13.61
CA GLY A 213 -35.51 3.41 13.87
C GLY A 213 -34.66 2.19 14.29
N ASN A 214 -33.33 2.29 14.29
CA ASN A 214 -32.42 1.26 14.82
C ASN A 214 -31.41 1.88 15.79
N GLU A 215 -31.81 1.97 17.06
CA GLU A 215 -31.03 2.61 18.13
C GLU A 215 -29.62 2.01 18.27
N LEU A 216 -29.49 0.67 18.22
CA LEU A 216 -28.20 0.01 18.33
C LEU A 216 -27.28 0.31 17.15
N LEU A 217 -27.82 0.41 15.93
CA LEU A 217 -27.04 0.81 14.76
C LEU A 217 -26.60 2.28 14.85
N CYS A 218 -27.48 3.17 15.30
CA CYS A 218 -27.14 4.59 15.52
C CYS A 218 -26.01 4.70 16.55
N LYS A 219 -26.10 3.94 17.66
CA LYS A 219 -25.02 3.86 18.66
C LYS A 219 -23.72 3.34 18.06
N GLU A 220 -23.78 2.28 17.25
CA GLU A 220 -22.60 1.72 16.58
C GLU A 220 -21.94 2.73 15.62
N LEU A 221 -22.71 3.46 14.82
CA LEU A 221 -22.19 4.50 13.91
C LEU A 221 -21.54 5.66 14.67
N LYS A 222 -22.15 6.10 15.78
CA LYS A 222 -21.58 7.14 16.65
C LYS A 222 -20.26 6.71 17.28
N LEU A 223 -20.19 5.47 17.79
CA LEU A 223 -18.97 4.89 18.34
C LEU A 223 -17.87 4.74 17.29
N ALA A 224 -18.23 4.26 16.09
CA ALA A 224 -17.29 4.15 14.97
C ALA A 224 -16.74 5.52 14.59
N SER A 225 -17.61 6.52 14.43
CA SER A 225 -17.23 7.91 14.11
C SER A 225 -16.29 8.50 15.15
N ALA A 226 -16.60 8.31 16.44
CA ALA A 226 -15.78 8.80 17.54
C ALA A 226 -14.42 8.10 17.58
N ALA A 227 -14.39 6.78 17.43
CA ALA A 227 -13.15 6.01 17.38
C ALA A 227 -12.26 6.45 16.19
N THR A 228 -12.82 6.58 14.98
CA THR A 228 -12.05 7.06 13.82
C THR A 228 -11.55 8.48 14.01
N THR A 229 -12.33 9.36 14.66
CA THR A 229 -11.90 10.73 14.98
C THR A 229 -10.69 10.72 15.92
N ALA A 230 -10.73 9.89 16.97
CA ALA A 230 -9.63 9.74 17.92
C ALA A 230 -8.36 9.19 17.25
N MET A 231 -8.51 8.20 16.35
CA MET A 231 -7.40 7.69 15.55
C MET A 231 -6.84 8.75 14.58
N CYS A 232 -7.69 9.53 13.92
CA CYS A 232 -7.24 10.65 13.08
C CYS A 232 -6.49 11.70 13.88
N ALA A 233 -6.97 12.06 15.07
CA ALA A 233 -6.30 12.99 15.99
C ALA A 233 -4.91 12.48 16.39
N PHE A 234 -4.80 11.21 16.76
CA PHE A 234 -3.52 10.57 17.05
C PHE A 234 -2.55 10.64 15.86
N LEU A 235 -3.00 10.23 14.67
CA LEU A 235 -2.18 10.20 13.46
C LEU A 235 -1.72 11.60 13.05
N ALA A 236 -2.63 12.59 13.08
CA ALA A 236 -2.32 13.98 12.78
C ALA A 236 -1.32 14.57 13.79
N GLY A 237 -1.54 14.34 15.09
CA GLY A 237 -0.63 14.79 16.14
C GLY A 237 0.76 14.16 15.99
N MET A 238 0.85 12.85 15.74
CA MET A 238 2.11 12.15 15.57
C MET A 238 2.89 12.68 14.36
N GLU A 239 2.19 13.10 13.31
CA GLU A 239 2.80 13.65 12.11
C GLU A 239 3.26 15.11 12.24
N ALA A 240 2.48 15.92 12.96
CA ALA A 240 2.81 17.31 13.24
C ALA A 240 3.91 17.45 14.30
N SER A 241 4.02 16.46 15.20
CA SER A 241 4.99 16.48 16.29
C SER A 241 6.43 16.25 15.82
N PRO A 242 7.40 16.97 16.40
CA PRO A 242 8.82 16.75 16.15
C PRO A 242 9.29 15.39 16.71
N ARG A 243 10.58 15.09 16.53
CA ARG A 243 11.21 13.87 17.05
C ARG A 243 11.17 13.78 18.58
N TYR A 244 11.43 14.89 19.26
CA TYR A 244 11.37 15.02 20.71
C TYR A 244 10.16 15.88 21.05
N MET A 245 9.20 15.32 21.77
CA MET A 245 7.91 15.92 22.03
C MET A 245 7.90 16.65 23.37
N SER A 246 7.06 17.66 23.49
CA SER A 246 6.71 18.22 24.80
C SER A 246 5.75 17.30 25.56
N ASP A 247 5.66 17.46 26.87
CA ASP A 247 4.69 16.74 27.72
C ASP A 247 3.25 16.91 27.22
N GLU A 248 2.91 18.11 26.71
CA GLU A 248 1.59 18.39 26.14
C GLU A 248 1.33 17.55 24.88
N GLN A 249 2.32 17.45 23.99
CA GLN A 249 2.22 16.60 22.79
C GLN A 249 2.12 15.12 23.16
N CYS A 250 2.92 14.66 24.13
CA CYS A 250 2.86 13.29 24.64
C CYS A 250 1.45 12.97 25.19
N ARG A 251 0.95 13.83 26.08
CA ARG A 251 -0.38 13.67 26.68
C ARG A 251 -1.48 13.68 25.62
N TYR A 252 -1.44 14.61 24.67
CA TYR A 252 -2.41 14.67 23.58
C TYR A 252 -2.46 13.37 22.76
N LEU A 253 -1.30 12.82 22.41
CA LEU A 253 -1.21 11.55 21.68
C LEU A 253 -1.67 10.38 22.55
N HIS A 254 -1.34 10.40 23.84
CA HIS A 254 -1.76 9.39 24.80
C HIS A 254 -3.29 9.33 24.92
N GLU A 255 -3.90 10.46 25.23
CA GLU A 255 -5.36 10.59 25.37
C GLU A 255 -6.08 10.23 24.06
N SER A 256 -5.53 10.62 22.91
CA SER A 256 -6.12 10.30 21.59
C SER A 256 -6.11 8.79 21.31
N MET A 257 -4.98 8.10 21.54
CA MET A 257 -4.93 6.64 21.33
C MET A 257 -5.76 5.88 22.36
N GLN A 258 -5.71 6.30 23.63
CA GLN A 258 -6.51 5.70 24.69
C GLN A 258 -8.00 5.81 24.35
N SER A 259 -8.46 7.00 23.95
CA SER A 259 -9.84 7.22 23.51
C SER A 259 -10.21 6.31 22.36
N PHE A 260 -9.34 6.16 21.35
CA PHE A 260 -9.58 5.22 20.25
C PHE A 260 -9.79 3.78 20.77
N LEU A 261 -8.91 3.30 21.64
CA LEU A 261 -8.94 1.91 22.12
C LEU A 261 -10.19 1.63 22.95
N GLU A 262 -10.53 2.52 23.88
CA GLU A 262 -11.74 2.42 24.71
C GLU A 262 -13.01 2.47 23.84
N LEU A 263 -13.10 3.43 22.92
CA LEU A 263 -14.24 3.54 22.01
C LEU A 263 -14.38 2.32 21.09
N TYR A 264 -13.26 1.79 20.60
CA TYR A 264 -13.24 0.63 19.71
C TYR A 264 -13.64 -0.66 20.44
N GLU A 265 -13.27 -0.82 21.71
CA GLU A 265 -13.74 -1.92 22.55
C GLU A 265 -15.27 -1.88 22.72
N VAL A 266 -15.82 -0.71 23.07
CA VAL A 266 -17.27 -0.51 23.21
C VAL A 266 -17.99 -0.71 21.88
N LEU A 267 -17.37 -0.32 20.76
CA LEU A 267 -17.88 -0.54 19.41
C LEU A 267 -18.02 -2.03 19.08
N ILE A 268 -16.99 -2.84 19.37
CA ILE A 268 -17.03 -4.30 19.18
C ILE A 268 -18.15 -4.90 20.02
N ALA A 269 -18.20 -4.56 21.32
CA ALA A 269 -19.23 -5.06 22.22
C ALA A 269 -20.64 -4.70 21.75
N THR A 270 -20.84 -3.45 21.28
CA THR A 270 -22.12 -2.97 20.73
C THR A 270 -22.52 -3.74 19.46
N SER A 271 -21.56 -4.01 18.58
CA SER A 271 -21.81 -4.79 17.36
C SER A 271 -22.23 -6.22 17.67
N LEU A 272 -21.53 -6.86 18.62
CA LEU A 272 -21.83 -8.22 19.09
C LEU A 272 -23.21 -8.29 19.75
N ALA A 273 -23.55 -7.30 20.59
CA ALA A 273 -24.88 -7.21 21.22
C ALA A 273 -26.02 -7.10 20.19
N ARG A 274 -25.75 -6.52 19.02
CA ARG A 274 -26.68 -6.45 17.89
C ARG A 274 -26.75 -7.76 17.07
N GLY A 275 -26.01 -8.79 17.45
CA GLY A 275 -25.91 -10.06 16.73
C GLY A 275 -25.08 -9.95 15.45
N THR A 276 -24.19 -8.96 15.36
CA THR A 276 -23.31 -8.76 14.21
C THR A 276 -21.84 -8.79 14.62
N ALA A 277 -20.97 -9.33 13.78
CA ALA A 277 -19.52 -9.33 14.03
C ALA A 277 -18.81 -8.37 13.07
N ARG A 278 -19.27 -7.11 13.01
CA ARG A 278 -18.79 -6.13 12.01
C ARG A 278 -17.40 -5.57 12.31
N TRP A 279 -17.01 -5.59 13.58
CA TRP A 279 -15.76 -5.03 14.05
C TRP A 279 -14.92 -6.13 14.67
N LYS A 280 -13.67 -6.20 14.23
CA LYS A 280 -12.75 -7.26 14.65
C LYS A 280 -11.90 -6.76 15.80
N ALA A 281 -11.83 -7.56 16.88
CA ALA A 281 -10.79 -7.42 17.88
C ALA A 281 -9.46 -7.90 17.28
N VAL A 282 -8.51 -6.99 17.12
CA VAL A 282 -7.18 -7.32 16.57
C VAL A 282 -6.14 -7.16 17.69
N PRO A 283 -5.35 -8.21 18.02
CA PRO A 283 -4.31 -8.13 19.05
C PRO A 283 -3.30 -7.00 18.84
N LYS A 284 -3.15 -6.51 17.60
CA LYS A 284 -2.25 -5.41 17.25
C LYS A 284 -2.58 -4.08 17.96
N HIS A 285 -3.81 -3.89 18.44
CA HIS A 285 -4.17 -2.72 19.22
C HIS A 285 -3.42 -2.64 20.56
N HIS A 286 -3.01 -3.78 21.11
CA HIS A 286 -2.15 -3.83 22.29
C HIS A 286 -0.76 -3.24 22.05
N LEU A 287 -0.19 -3.44 20.85
CA LEU A 287 1.08 -2.81 20.50
C LEU A 287 0.93 -1.28 20.43
N ALA A 288 -0.19 -0.79 19.88
CA ALA A 288 -0.45 0.65 19.82
C ALA A 288 -0.47 1.28 21.22
N TRP A 289 -1.02 0.59 22.22
CA TRP A 289 -0.95 1.01 23.63
C TRP A 289 0.50 1.14 24.14
N HIS A 290 1.31 0.09 23.99
CA HIS A 290 2.71 0.10 24.42
C HIS A 290 3.53 1.20 23.75
N LEU A 291 3.29 1.44 22.46
CA LEU A 291 3.98 2.51 21.74
C LEU A 291 3.67 3.88 22.32
N VAL A 292 2.44 4.08 22.77
CA VAL A 292 1.98 5.33 23.35
C VAL A 292 2.48 5.52 24.79
N GLU A 293 2.49 4.46 25.60
CA GLU A 293 3.15 4.49 26.92
C GLU A 293 4.65 4.77 26.79
N GLU A 294 5.31 4.21 25.76
CA GLU A 294 6.72 4.48 25.52
C GLU A 294 6.96 5.92 25.07
N MET A 295 6.10 6.48 24.23
CA MET A 295 6.18 7.90 23.85
C MET A 295 6.00 8.81 25.06
N ASP A 296 5.04 8.51 25.95
CA ASP A 296 4.79 9.29 27.16
C ASP A 296 6.00 9.28 28.11
N ARG A 297 6.64 8.13 28.29
CA ARG A 297 7.85 8.01 29.12
C ARG A 297 9.08 8.66 28.48
N SER A 298 9.35 8.33 27.22
CA SER A 298 10.60 8.71 26.54
C SER A 298 10.58 10.10 25.93
N HIS A 299 9.38 10.69 25.75
CA HIS A 299 9.15 11.91 24.97
C HIS A 299 9.66 11.81 23.52
N TYR A 300 9.88 10.59 23.03
CA TYR A 300 10.40 10.36 21.71
C TYR A 300 9.28 9.88 20.80
N ASN A 301 9.06 10.58 19.70
CA ASN A 301 7.96 10.28 18.79
C ASN A 301 8.19 8.94 18.07
N VAL A 302 7.24 8.01 18.25
CA VAL A 302 7.28 6.63 17.72
C VAL A 302 7.57 6.55 16.23
N ARG A 303 7.14 7.58 15.49
CA ARG A 303 7.40 7.77 14.06
C ARG A 303 8.87 7.63 13.68
N PHE A 304 9.80 8.03 14.56
CA PHE A 304 11.21 8.15 14.23
C PHE A 304 12.07 6.93 14.59
N TYR A 305 11.58 6.00 15.42
CA TYR A 305 12.38 4.86 15.88
C TYR A 305 11.66 3.52 15.75
N HIS A 306 10.33 3.50 15.85
CA HIS A 306 9.61 2.24 15.72
C HIS A 306 9.39 1.94 14.25
N SER A 307 10.38 1.28 13.66
CA SER A 307 10.15 0.51 12.45
C SER A 307 9.45 -0.77 12.87
N PHE A 308 8.26 -1.03 12.34
CA PHE A 308 7.57 -2.32 12.50
C PHE A 308 8.35 -3.52 11.91
N LEU A 309 9.67 -3.38 11.65
CA LEU A 309 10.59 -4.46 11.30
C LEU A 309 10.43 -5.63 12.26
N ASP A 310 10.18 -5.34 13.53
CA ASP A 310 9.89 -6.32 14.57
C ASP A 310 8.56 -7.07 14.37
N GLU A 311 7.60 -6.50 13.62
CA GLU A 311 6.35 -7.19 13.27
C GLU A 311 6.57 -8.19 12.11
N ASP A 312 7.28 -7.79 11.04
CA ASP A 312 7.67 -8.75 10.01
C ASP A 312 8.62 -9.79 10.57
N TYR A 313 9.40 -9.42 11.59
CA TYR A 313 10.22 -10.34 12.37
C TYR A 313 9.38 -11.39 13.07
N ILE A 314 8.27 -11.05 13.74
CA ILE A 314 7.33 -12.04 14.31
C ILE A 314 6.80 -12.98 13.21
N GLY A 315 6.49 -12.44 12.03
CA GLY A 315 6.09 -13.24 10.87
C GLY A 315 7.19 -14.22 10.42
N GLN A 316 8.44 -13.78 10.42
CA GLN A 316 9.61 -14.64 10.13
C GLN A 316 9.83 -15.67 11.24
N TRP A 317 9.69 -15.30 12.51
CA TRP A 317 9.80 -16.20 13.66
C TRP A 317 8.72 -17.27 13.65
N LYS A 318 7.49 -16.92 13.26
CA LYS A 318 6.43 -17.90 13.06
C LYS A 318 6.81 -18.93 11.99
N LEU A 319 7.35 -18.48 10.87
CA LEU A 319 7.81 -19.39 9.80
C LEU A 319 8.98 -20.26 10.27
N LEU A 320 9.92 -19.70 11.04
CA LEU A 320 11.03 -20.44 11.65
C LEU A 320 10.52 -21.49 12.64
N ALA A 321 9.61 -21.10 13.54
CA ALA A 321 8.98 -21.97 14.54
C ALA A 321 8.21 -23.13 13.90
N GLN A 322 7.54 -22.88 12.78
CA GLN A 322 6.88 -23.94 12.01
C GLN A 322 7.86 -24.89 11.31
N SER A 323 9.11 -24.49 11.12
CA SER A 323 10.13 -25.24 10.38
C SER A 323 11.09 -26.05 11.25
N VAL A 324 10.93 -26.04 12.58
CA VAL A 324 11.81 -26.72 13.53
C VAL A 324 11.05 -27.76 14.35
N PRO A 325 11.72 -28.85 14.80
CA PRO A 325 11.15 -29.81 15.75
C PRO A 325 10.72 -29.12 17.06
N ARG A 326 9.59 -29.55 17.64
CA ARG A 326 8.97 -28.91 18.83
C ARG A 326 9.87 -28.97 20.06
N ASP A 327 10.58 -30.08 20.24
CA ASP A 327 11.54 -30.33 21.31
C ASP A 327 12.79 -29.43 21.24
N LEU A 328 13.03 -28.82 20.07
CA LEU A 328 14.17 -27.94 19.84
C LEU A 328 13.75 -26.52 19.46
N LEU A 329 12.49 -26.14 19.70
CA LEU A 329 11.90 -24.91 19.16
C LEU A 329 12.73 -23.68 19.52
N GLU A 330 13.07 -23.50 20.80
CA GLU A 330 13.82 -22.34 21.28
C GLU A 330 15.24 -22.29 20.69
N TYR A 331 16.00 -23.39 20.83
CA TYR A 331 17.38 -23.48 20.37
C TYR A 331 17.50 -23.37 18.84
N ARG A 332 16.66 -24.10 18.09
CA ARG A 332 16.72 -24.14 16.62
C ARG A 332 16.13 -22.89 15.98
N CYS A 333 15.07 -22.29 16.53
CA CYS A 333 14.60 -21.00 16.02
C CYS A 333 15.65 -19.92 16.20
N LEU A 334 16.25 -19.82 17.38
CA LEU A 334 17.31 -18.83 17.64
C LEU A 334 18.54 -19.07 16.75
N THR A 335 18.99 -20.33 16.64
CA THR A 335 20.13 -20.68 15.78
C THR A 335 19.85 -20.35 14.31
N ARG A 336 18.68 -20.72 13.79
CA ARG A 336 18.31 -20.43 12.39
C ARG A 336 18.12 -18.93 12.17
N TYR A 337 17.60 -18.21 13.15
CA TYR A 337 17.49 -16.75 13.10
C TYR A 337 18.87 -16.09 13.02
N LEU A 338 19.79 -16.44 13.92
CA LEU A 338 21.17 -15.91 13.94
C LEU A 338 21.93 -16.23 12.64
N LEU A 339 21.71 -17.41 12.07
CA LEU A 339 22.27 -17.83 10.79
C LEU A 339 21.49 -17.31 9.55
N ARG A 340 20.40 -16.56 9.76
CA ARG A 340 19.48 -16.06 8.71
C ARG A 340 18.89 -17.16 7.80
N LEU A 341 18.73 -18.38 8.32
CA LEU A 341 18.20 -19.55 7.60
C LEU A 341 16.68 -19.62 7.68
N GLY A 342 15.97 -19.16 6.65
CA GLY A 342 14.51 -19.29 6.55
C GLY A 342 13.73 -17.97 6.57
N THR A 343 14.40 -16.82 6.54
CA THR A 343 13.76 -15.52 6.37
C THR A 343 13.45 -15.29 4.87
N LYS A 344 12.27 -14.75 4.55
CA LYS A 344 11.90 -14.34 3.18
C LYS A 344 12.82 -13.18 2.75
N GLY A 345 13.97 -13.51 2.18
CA GLY A 345 15.02 -12.54 1.84
C GLY A 345 16.45 -13.00 2.15
N GLY A 346 16.64 -14.19 2.70
CA GLY A 346 17.97 -14.80 2.85
C GLY A 346 18.63 -15.07 1.49
N ILE A 347 19.72 -14.33 1.25
CA ILE A 347 20.78 -14.54 0.25
C ILE A 347 21.17 -16.02 0.18
#